data_AF-A0A1M5D8B0-F1
#
_entry.id   AF-A0A1M5D8B0-F1
#
_cell.length_a   1.000
_cell.length_b   1.000
_cell.length_c   1.000
_cell.angle_alpha   90.00
_cell.angle_beta   90.00
_cell.angle_gamma   90.00
#
_symmetry.space_group_name_H-M   'P 1'
#
loop_
_entity.id
_entity.type
_entity.pdbx_description
1 polymer ?
#
loop_
_entity_poly.entity_id
_entity_poly.type
_entity_poly.pdbx_seq_one_letter_code
_entity_poly.pdbx_strand_id
1 'polypeptide(L)'
;MALWKQALAKLRGSAPSASGPVPADVAADIDVAVADDPTDEVAAAGDSDAVSTAVDRNALARELQSGLQVSIGDLDSCSAGWRYRGHPVMVFGTDAPELDDPRRRRDFYSLVHVFPCCGALQSESRSAWVGTDLKQINESHGQGPFTLCKACLEAAAGRGASAARFEFTSHVRSHGDSYFADSTCYWRPGVNSLPLQLPADAVEHACPHCGCAAEEGGWHLSADDAQQLALPEGSCLLCAERRVDGCMHFASEQLLTAARVRYRYLVAQAAKAPAPSWKLAEAILPLGWQPLLQSLQRILPAPELFFSFAESASPAVLAWPALSRGIVESVDNEAQQGAADWSLWTRAQIEAELGFKLR
;
A
#
# COMPACT_ATOMS: atom_id res chain seq x y z
N MET A 1 6.75 -24.15 7.17
CA MET A 1 5.78 -24.57 8.22
C MET A 1 6.26 -24.30 9.65
N ALA A 2 7.52 -24.57 10.03
CA ALA A 2 7.98 -24.39 11.41
C ALA A 2 7.90 -22.93 11.91
N LEU A 3 8.41 -21.97 11.13
CA LEU A 3 8.40 -20.53 11.48
C LEU A 3 6.98 -20.00 11.73
N TRP A 4 6.04 -20.26 10.81
CA TRP A 4 4.62 -19.88 10.95
C TRP A 4 3.98 -20.42 12.25
N LYS A 5 4.34 -21.65 12.67
CA LYS A 5 3.88 -22.21 13.95
C LYS A 5 4.56 -21.56 15.16
N GLN A 6 5.83 -21.15 15.06
CA GLN A 6 6.52 -20.42 16.13
C GLN A 6 6.01 -18.98 16.27
N ALA A 7 5.83 -18.24 15.17
CA ALA A 7 5.24 -16.91 15.19
C ALA A 7 3.81 -16.95 15.77
N LEU A 8 2.97 -17.89 15.31
CA LEU A 8 1.64 -18.10 15.89
C LEU A 8 1.69 -18.57 17.36
N ALA A 9 2.65 -19.39 17.78
CA ALA A 9 2.76 -19.78 19.20
C ALA A 9 3.25 -18.63 20.10
N LYS A 10 4.12 -17.74 19.59
CA LYS A 10 4.51 -16.49 20.28
C LYS A 10 3.31 -15.53 20.45
N LEU A 11 2.46 -15.44 19.42
CA LEU A 11 1.26 -14.59 19.40
C LEU A 11 0.07 -15.16 20.18
N ARG A 12 -0.15 -16.48 20.13
CA ARG A 12 -1.28 -17.17 20.78
C ARG A 12 -0.98 -17.71 22.18
N GLY A 13 0.29 -17.68 22.59
CA GLY A 13 0.75 -18.34 23.81
C GLY A 13 0.87 -19.85 23.67
N SER A 14 1.68 -20.46 24.52
CA SER A 14 1.82 -21.92 24.61
C SER A 14 0.97 -22.48 25.75
N ALA A 15 0.01 -23.34 25.38
CA ALA A 15 -0.77 -24.28 26.20
C ALA A 15 -1.91 -23.74 27.11
N PRO A 16 -2.95 -24.56 27.41
CA PRO A 16 -3.51 -25.68 26.63
C PRO A 16 -4.98 -25.43 26.22
N SER A 17 -5.50 -26.34 25.39
CA SER A 17 -6.84 -26.30 24.76
C SER A 17 -8.01 -26.04 25.72
N ALA A 18 -8.80 -24.99 25.45
CA ALA A 18 -10.18 -24.84 25.93
C ALA A 18 -11.05 -24.21 24.82
N SER A 19 -11.96 -25.01 24.26
CA SER A 19 -12.87 -24.61 23.17
C SER A 19 -14.17 -24.02 23.70
N GLY A 20 -14.54 -22.81 23.25
CA GLY A 20 -15.81 -22.15 23.54
C GLY A 20 -16.32 -21.36 22.32
N PRO A 21 -17.65 -21.16 22.16
CA PRO A 21 -18.25 -20.77 20.88
C PRO A 21 -18.20 -19.27 20.58
N VAL A 22 -18.23 -18.94 19.28
CA VAL A 22 -18.28 -17.59 18.72
C VAL A 22 -19.75 -17.13 18.56
N PRO A 23 -20.15 -15.94 19.04
CA PRO A 23 -21.43 -15.32 18.68
C PRO A 23 -21.33 -14.52 17.36
N ALA A 24 -22.47 -14.41 16.67
CA ALA A 24 -22.57 -14.08 15.25
C ALA A 24 -22.47 -12.58 14.90
N ASP A 25 -22.30 -12.32 13.60
CA ASP A 25 -22.37 -11.01 12.95
C ASP A 25 -23.65 -10.23 13.28
N VAL A 26 -23.50 -8.90 13.37
CA VAL A 26 -24.57 -7.95 13.09
C VAL A 26 -24.02 -6.91 12.12
N ALA A 27 -24.48 -6.96 10.87
CA ALA A 27 -24.25 -5.90 9.90
C ALA A 27 -25.19 -4.72 10.18
N ALA A 28 -24.71 -3.51 9.91
CA ALA A 28 -25.55 -2.32 9.79
C ALA A 28 -25.17 -1.65 8.47
N ASP A 29 -26.18 -1.42 7.63
CA ASP A 29 -26.04 -0.86 6.31
C ASP A 29 -25.68 0.63 6.37
N ILE A 30 -24.91 1.10 5.38
CA ILE A 30 -24.71 2.52 5.11
C ILE A 30 -25.07 2.74 3.64
N ASP A 31 -26.30 3.21 3.40
CA ASP A 31 -26.72 3.73 2.11
C ASP A 31 -25.91 5.00 1.79
N VAL A 32 -25.31 5.04 0.60
CA VAL A 32 -24.79 6.27 -0.01
C VAL A 32 -25.41 6.37 -1.39
N ALA A 33 -26.31 7.35 -1.55
CA ALA A 33 -27.01 7.58 -2.80
C ALA A 33 -26.06 8.02 -3.91
N VAL A 34 -26.21 7.40 -5.08
CA VAL A 34 -25.63 7.85 -6.34
C VAL A 34 -26.52 8.96 -6.90
N ALA A 35 -25.92 10.03 -7.41
CA ALA A 35 -26.61 11.05 -8.21
C ALA A 35 -25.91 11.16 -9.57
N ASP A 36 -26.71 11.13 -10.64
CA ASP A 36 -26.24 11.11 -12.02
C ASP A 36 -25.78 12.48 -12.53
N ASP A 37 -24.97 12.40 -13.59
CA ASP A 37 -24.48 13.47 -14.45
C ASP A 37 -25.62 14.18 -15.22
N PRO A 38 -25.39 15.40 -15.74
CA PRO A 38 -25.54 15.52 -17.19
C PRO A 38 -24.45 16.35 -17.91
N THR A 39 -24.03 15.79 -19.04
CA THR A 39 -23.24 16.39 -20.12
C THR A 39 -23.84 17.65 -20.75
N ASP A 40 -23.00 18.54 -21.29
CA ASP A 40 -23.29 19.19 -22.59
C ASP A 40 -22.04 19.79 -23.30
N GLU A 41 -22.13 19.94 -24.63
CA GLU A 41 -21.13 20.61 -25.52
C GLU A 41 -21.47 22.11 -25.76
N VAL A 42 -20.83 22.96 -26.59
CA VAL A 42 -19.77 22.98 -27.64
C VAL A 42 -19.25 24.45 -27.70
N ALA A 43 -18.13 24.87 -28.32
CA ALA A 43 -16.84 24.31 -28.73
C ALA A 43 -16.03 25.48 -29.39
N ALA A 44 -14.68 25.46 -29.40
CA ALA A 44 -13.90 26.41 -30.21
C ALA A 44 -12.49 25.92 -30.58
N ALA A 45 -12.16 26.00 -31.87
CA ALA A 45 -10.81 25.76 -32.38
C ALA A 45 -9.91 26.99 -32.17
N GLY A 46 -8.63 26.74 -31.85
CA GLY A 46 -7.59 27.75 -31.72
C GLY A 46 -6.26 27.20 -32.20
N ASP A 47 -6.06 27.21 -33.52
CA ASP A 47 -4.84 26.74 -34.15
C ASP A 47 -3.68 27.71 -33.85
N SER A 48 -2.60 27.20 -33.26
CA SER A 48 -1.36 27.92 -33.01
C SER A 48 -0.23 26.93 -32.83
N ASP A 49 0.28 26.49 -33.98
CA ASP A 49 1.43 25.60 -34.13
C ASP A 49 2.73 26.31 -33.70
N ALA A 50 2.89 26.44 -32.39
CA ALA A 50 4.14 26.82 -31.75
C ALA A 50 4.80 25.54 -31.23
N VAL A 51 5.69 24.94 -32.03
CA VAL A 51 6.56 23.83 -31.63
C VAL A 51 7.57 24.31 -30.58
N SER A 52 7.07 24.50 -29.37
CA SER A 52 7.88 24.54 -28.17
C SER A 52 8.44 23.14 -27.97
N THR A 53 9.76 22.99 -28.09
CA THR A 53 10.46 21.78 -27.65
C THR A 53 10.54 21.77 -26.12
N ALA A 54 9.39 21.89 -25.47
CA ALA A 54 9.21 21.56 -24.09
C ALA A 54 9.51 20.07 -23.96
N VAL A 55 10.61 19.74 -23.28
CA VAL A 55 10.93 18.36 -22.92
C VAL A 55 9.74 17.84 -22.12
N ASP A 56 8.98 16.91 -22.70
CA ASP A 56 7.87 16.28 -21.99
C ASP A 56 8.45 15.55 -20.79
N ARG A 57 8.19 16.11 -19.61
CA ARG A 57 8.70 15.55 -18.35
C ARG A 57 8.19 14.11 -18.18
N ASN A 58 6.97 13.82 -18.63
CA ASN A 58 6.35 12.50 -18.50
C ASN A 58 6.74 11.50 -19.60
N ALA A 59 7.64 11.85 -20.54
CA ALA A 59 7.95 10.97 -21.69
C ALA A 59 8.34 9.56 -21.24
N LEU A 60 9.24 9.45 -20.26
CA LEU A 60 9.64 8.17 -19.68
C LEU A 60 8.47 7.44 -19.01
N ALA A 61 7.64 8.12 -18.22
CA ALA A 61 6.51 7.49 -17.55
C ALA A 61 5.45 6.97 -18.55
N ARG A 62 5.25 7.68 -19.67
CA ARG A 62 4.36 7.26 -20.77
C ARG A 62 4.93 6.07 -21.53
N GLU A 63 6.22 6.04 -21.84
CA GLU A 63 6.90 4.86 -22.42
C GLU A 63 6.81 3.65 -21.49
N LEU A 64 7.02 3.84 -20.18
CA LEU A 64 6.84 2.80 -19.17
C LEU A 64 5.38 2.35 -18.99
N GLN A 65 4.38 3.02 -19.56
CA GLN A 65 3.01 2.54 -19.48
C GLN A 65 2.75 1.38 -20.44
N SER A 66 3.21 1.47 -21.69
CA SER A 66 3.11 0.41 -22.71
C SER A 66 4.27 -0.60 -22.67
N GLY A 67 5.43 -0.17 -22.16
CA GLY A 67 6.57 -1.02 -21.85
C GLY A 67 7.85 -0.61 -22.59
N LEU A 68 8.97 -0.57 -21.86
CA LEU A 68 10.30 -0.21 -22.35
C LEU A 68 11.26 -1.38 -22.20
N GLN A 69 12.10 -1.64 -23.21
CA GLN A 69 13.16 -2.64 -23.10
C GLN A 69 14.41 -2.04 -22.43
N VAL A 70 14.91 -2.69 -21.37
CA VAL A 70 16.04 -2.25 -20.54
C VAL A 70 16.94 -3.42 -20.19
N SER A 71 18.14 -3.18 -19.63
CA SER A 71 18.92 -4.25 -19.01
C SER A 71 18.40 -4.53 -17.59
N ILE A 72 18.44 -5.79 -17.14
CA ILE A 72 18.08 -6.14 -15.76
C ILE A 72 19.01 -5.43 -14.75
N GLY A 73 20.27 -5.21 -15.12
CA GLY A 73 21.23 -4.43 -14.31
C GLY A 73 20.90 -2.94 -14.19
N ASP A 74 19.97 -2.40 -14.98
CA ASP A 74 19.48 -1.02 -14.84
C ASP A 74 18.32 -0.92 -13.84
N LEU A 75 17.88 -2.03 -13.24
CA LEU A 75 16.75 -2.11 -12.31
C LEU A 75 17.22 -2.12 -10.86
N ASP A 76 16.67 -1.23 -10.04
CA ASP A 76 16.75 -1.38 -8.59
C ASP A 76 15.76 -2.46 -8.14
N SER A 77 16.14 -3.24 -7.13
CA SER A 77 15.19 -4.06 -6.38
C SER A 77 15.01 -3.51 -4.96
N CYS A 78 13.77 -3.46 -4.49
CA CYS A 78 13.41 -3.16 -3.10
C CYS A 78 12.58 -4.31 -2.51
N SER A 79 12.21 -4.21 -1.23
CA SER A 79 11.42 -5.23 -0.54
C SER A 79 10.04 -5.50 -1.14
N ALA A 80 9.51 -4.59 -1.96
CA ALA A 80 8.20 -4.70 -2.59
C ALA A 80 8.22 -5.01 -4.09
N GLY A 81 9.39 -4.93 -4.74
CA GLY A 81 9.54 -5.27 -6.16
C GLY A 81 10.62 -4.48 -6.89
N TRP A 82 10.43 -4.30 -8.19
CA TRP A 82 11.37 -3.62 -9.08
C TRP A 82 11.10 -2.12 -9.23
N ARG A 83 12.17 -1.34 -9.43
CA ARG A 83 12.10 0.04 -9.92
C ARG A 83 13.02 0.26 -11.10
N TYR A 84 12.63 1.15 -12.00
CA TYR A 84 13.50 1.70 -13.05
C TYR A 84 13.52 3.21 -12.93
N ARG A 85 14.69 3.80 -12.67
CA ARG A 85 14.88 5.26 -12.48
C ARG A 85 13.90 5.88 -11.47
N GLY A 86 13.62 5.17 -10.38
CA GLY A 86 12.67 5.60 -9.34
C GLY A 86 11.19 5.27 -9.60
N HIS A 87 10.80 4.84 -10.79
CA HIS A 87 9.44 4.39 -11.07
C HIS A 87 9.26 2.92 -10.66
N PRO A 88 8.23 2.54 -9.87
CA PRO A 88 7.82 1.15 -9.69
C PRO A 88 7.50 0.50 -11.04
N VAL A 89 8.02 -0.68 -11.31
CA VAL A 89 7.77 -1.42 -12.56
C VAL A 89 7.54 -2.91 -12.34
N MET A 90 6.86 -3.54 -13.29
CA MET A 90 6.81 -4.97 -13.48
C MET A 90 7.79 -5.37 -14.60
N VAL A 91 8.45 -6.51 -14.47
CA VAL A 91 9.36 -7.07 -15.47
C VAL A 91 8.66 -8.17 -16.27
N PHE A 92 8.78 -8.18 -17.59
CA PHE A 92 8.17 -9.18 -18.48
C PHE A 92 9.03 -9.40 -19.74
N GLY A 93 8.61 -10.31 -20.63
CA GLY A 93 9.27 -10.52 -21.93
C GLY A 93 10.76 -10.82 -21.83
N THR A 94 11.16 -11.54 -20.77
CA THR A 94 12.56 -11.88 -20.48
C THR A 94 12.91 -13.22 -21.15
N ASP A 95 14.00 -13.28 -21.90
CA ASP A 95 14.50 -14.56 -22.41
C ASP A 95 15.26 -15.33 -21.31
N ALA A 96 15.07 -16.65 -21.30
CA ALA A 96 15.71 -17.58 -20.39
C ALA A 96 16.41 -18.68 -21.22
N PRO A 97 17.57 -18.37 -21.82
CA PRO A 97 18.27 -19.29 -22.71
C PRO A 97 18.72 -20.60 -22.04
N GLU A 98 18.84 -20.61 -20.71
CA GLU A 98 19.07 -21.79 -19.85
C GLU A 98 17.89 -22.77 -19.79
N LEU A 99 16.70 -22.39 -20.27
CA LEU A 99 15.57 -23.30 -20.41
C LEU A 99 15.67 -24.04 -21.74
N ASP A 100 16.19 -25.27 -21.70
CA ASP A 100 16.35 -26.15 -22.87
C ASP A 100 15.01 -26.47 -23.57
N ASP A 101 13.91 -26.50 -22.82
CA ASP A 101 12.55 -26.75 -23.34
C ASP A 101 11.97 -25.47 -23.98
N PRO A 102 11.75 -25.42 -25.31
CA PRO A 102 11.23 -24.23 -25.99
C PRO A 102 9.82 -23.83 -25.55
N ARG A 103 9.03 -24.77 -24.99
CA ARG A 103 7.70 -24.45 -24.43
C ARG A 103 7.86 -23.69 -23.14
N ARG A 104 8.65 -24.21 -22.19
CA ARG A 104 8.93 -23.52 -20.91
C ARG A 104 9.57 -22.15 -21.12
N ARG A 105 10.43 -22.00 -22.13
CA ARG A 105 11.02 -20.70 -22.49
C ARG A 105 9.96 -19.71 -22.97
N ARG A 106 9.03 -20.14 -23.81
CA ARG A 106 7.88 -19.32 -24.24
C ARG A 106 6.96 -18.99 -23.07
N ASP A 107 6.60 -19.98 -22.25
CA ASP A 107 5.75 -19.79 -21.08
C ASP A 107 6.39 -18.78 -20.11
N PHE A 108 7.72 -18.86 -19.90
CA PHE A 108 8.48 -17.90 -19.09
C PHE A 108 8.51 -16.49 -19.67
N TYR A 109 8.71 -16.34 -21.00
CA TYR A 109 8.67 -15.04 -21.67
C TYR A 109 7.32 -14.33 -21.48
N SER A 110 6.22 -15.09 -21.45
CA SER A 110 4.86 -14.60 -21.17
C SER A 110 4.56 -14.35 -19.69
N LEU A 111 5.52 -14.50 -18.78
CA LEU A 111 5.34 -14.17 -17.35
C LEU A 111 5.65 -12.71 -17.03
N VAL A 112 4.88 -12.18 -16.08
CA VAL A 112 5.09 -10.87 -15.44
C VAL A 112 5.60 -11.07 -14.02
N HIS A 113 6.71 -10.43 -13.71
CA HIS A 113 7.45 -10.56 -12.46
C HIS A 113 7.46 -9.22 -11.71
N VAL A 114 6.92 -9.24 -10.50
CA VAL A 114 6.96 -8.10 -9.58
C VAL A 114 8.28 -8.09 -8.80
N PHE A 115 8.95 -9.24 -8.66
CA PHE A 115 10.16 -9.44 -7.85
C PHE A 115 11.24 -10.26 -8.59
N PRO A 116 12.52 -10.24 -8.14
CA PRO A 116 13.59 -11.15 -8.58
C PRO A 116 13.39 -12.61 -8.11
N CYS A 117 12.25 -13.24 -8.46
CA CYS A 117 11.84 -14.51 -7.87
C CYS A 117 12.54 -15.77 -8.42
N CYS A 118 13.46 -15.65 -9.39
CA CYS A 118 14.18 -16.78 -9.98
C CYS A 118 15.54 -16.37 -10.58
N GLY A 119 16.45 -17.34 -10.77
CA GLY A 119 17.79 -17.09 -11.31
C GLY A 119 17.82 -16.47 -12.71
N ALA A 120 16.78 -16.67 -13.51
CA ALA A 120 16.65 -16.03 -14.82
C ALA A 120 16.59 -14.49 -14.75
N LEU A 121 16.18 -13.94 -13.60
CA LEU A 121 16.10 -12.51 -13.30
C LEU A 121 17.31 -11.98 -12.51
N GLN A 122 18.32 -12.82 -12.24
CA GLN A 122 19.53 -12.44 -11.49
C GLN A 122 20.71 -12.09 -12.42
N SER A 123 20.55 -12.25 -13.72
CA SER A 123 21.60 -12.00 -14.71
C SER A 123 21.47 -10.57 -15.24
N GLU A 124 22.22 -9.65 -14.64
CA GLU A 124 22.20 -8.20 -14.93
C GLU A 124 22.30 -7.87 -16.42
N SER A 125 23.12 -8.61 -17.18
CA SER A 125 23.34 -8.39 -18.61
C SER A 125 22.18 -8.80 -19.54
N ARG A 126 21.05 -9.30 -19.01
CA ARG A 126 19.90 -9.69 -19.83
C ARG A 126 19.02 -8.49 -20.13
N SER A 127 18.48 -8.43 -21.33
CA SER A 127 17.39 -7.53 -21.65
C SER A 127 16.06 -8.08 -21.15
N ALA A 128 15.25 -7.21 -20.58
CA ALA A 128 13.85 -7.48 -20.24
C ALA A 128 12.98 -6.28 -20.63
N TRP A 129 11.69 -6.49 -20.76
CA TRP A 129 10.73 -5.41 -20.86
C TRP A 129 10.25 -5.02 -19.46
N VAL A 130 10.08 -3.72 -19.22
CA VAL A 130 9.52 -3.19 -17.98
C VAL A 130 8.36 -2.26 -18.23
N GLY A 131 7.35 -2.29 -17.37
CA GLY A 131 6.22 -1.37 -17.48
C GLY A 131 5.34 -1.29 -16.23
N THR A 132 4.43 -0.33 -16.24
CA THR A 132 3.62 0.11 -15.09
C THR A 132 2.16 -0.31 -15.16
N ASP A 133 1.67 -0.70 -16.33
CA ASP A 133 0.25 -0.98 -16.58
C ASP A 133 0.09 -2.30 -17.36
N LEU A 134 -0.41 -3.33 -16.67
CA LEU A 134 -0.57 -4.67 -17.25
C LEU A 134 -1.60 -4.70 -18.39
N LYS A 135 -2.58 -3.78 -18.39
CA LYS A 135 -3.56 -3.70 -19.47
C LYS A 135 -2.90 -3.12 -20.72
N GLN A 136 -2.19 -2.00 -20.58
CA GLN A 136 -1.47 -1.37 -21.70
C GLN A 136 -0.34 -2.25 -22.27
N ILE A 137 0.37 -3.01 -21.42
CA ILE A 137 1.34 -4.02 -21.86
C ILE A 137 0.67 -5.09 -22.76
N ASN A 138 -0.47 -5.63 -22.33
CA ASN A 138 -1.21 -6.64 -23.09
C ASN A 138 -1.78 -6.11 -24.41
N GLU A 139 -2.23 -4.85 -24.43
CA GLU A 139 -2.72 -4.17 -25.63
C GLU A 139 -1.59 -3.86 -26.64
N SER A 140 -0.39 -3.50 -26.15
CA SER A 140 0.72 -3.02 -26.98
C SER A 140 1.55 -4.15 -27.62
N HIS A 141 1.72 -5.29 -26.95
CA HIS A 141 2.74 -6.28 -27.33
C HIS A 141 2.24 -7.44 -28.20
N GLY A 142 0.93 -7.65 -28.35
CA GLY A 142 0.33 -8.53 -29.36
C GLY A 142 0.65 -10.04 -29.30
N GLN A 143 1.57 -10.50 -28.44
CA GLN A 143 2.02 -11.91 -28.35
C GLN A 143 1.13 -12.81 -27.47
N GLY A 144 -0.13 -12.40 -27.24
CA GLY A 144 -1.05 -13.03 -26.28
C GLY A 144 -0.94 -12.42 -24.88
N PRO A 145 -1.83 -12.82 -23.96
CA PRO A 145 -1.89 -12.23 -22.63
C PRO A 145 -0.69 -12.64 -21.77
N PHE A 146 0.07 -11.66 -21.31
CA PHE A 146 1.04 -11.83 -20.24
C PHE A 146 0.33 -12.16 -18.93
N THR A 147 0.90 -13.08 -18.15
CA THR A 147 0.30 -13.58 -16.91
C THR A 147 1.26 -13.43 -15.73
N LEU A 148 0.73 -13.11 -14.55
CA LEU A 148 1.58 -12.93 -13.37
C LEU A 148 2.27 -14.24 -12.98
N CYS A 149 3.58 -14.17 -12.78
CA CYS A 149 4.36 -15.25 -12.20
C CYS A 149 3.75 -15.65 -10.86
N LYS A 150 3.35 -16.93 -10.73
CA LYS A 150 2.69 -17.45 -9.52
C LYS A 150 3.47 -17.16 -8.23
N ALA A 151 4.80 -17.24 -8.27
CA ALA A 151 5.65 -16.93 -7.11
C ALA A 151 5.60 -15.44 -6.73
N CYS A 152 5.58 -14.53 -7.71
CA CYS A 152 5.42 -13.10 -7.46
C CYS A 152 4.01 -12.78 -6.91
N LEU A 153 2.97 -13.39 -7.48
CA LEU A 153 1.59 -13.22 -7.03
C LEU A 153 1.37 -13.72 -5.60
N GLU A 154 1.90 -14.90 -5.26
CA GLU A 154 1.82 -15.45 -3.90
C GLU A 154 2.62 -14.62 -2.87
N ALA A 155 3.67 -13.91 -3.31
CA ALA A 155 4.42 -12.98 -2.47
C ALA A 155 3.68 -11.65 -2.26
N ALA A 156 3.20 -11.02 -3.33
CA ALA A 156 2.53 -9.72 -3.29
C ALA A 156 1.16 -9.74 -2.58
N ALA A 157 0.39 -10.82 -2.78
CA ALA A 157 -1.01 -10.91 -2.34
C ALA A 157 -1.32 -12.16 -1.49
N GLY A 158 -0.31 -12.96 -1.16
CA GLY A 158 -0.46 -14.17 -0.35
C GLY A 158 -0.91 -15.42 -1.12
N ARG A 159 -0.89 -16.57 -0.43
CA ARG A 159 -1.27 -17.86 -1.02
C ARG A 159 -2.72 -17.89 -1.48
N GLY A 160 -2.96 -18.39 -2.70
CA GLY A 160 -4.29 -18.48 -3.28
C GLY A 160 -4.81 -17.15 -3.83
N ALA A 161 -3.98 -16.11 -3.91
CA ALA A 161 -4.30 -14.89 -4.65
C ALA A 161 -4.64 -15.20 -6.12
N SER A 162 -5.59 -14.44 -6.67
CA SER A 162 -6.04 -14.57 -8.05
C SER A 162 -5.37 -13.51 -8.92
N ALA A 163 -4.75 -13.92 -10.02
CA ALA A 163 -4.15 -13.00 -10.99
C ALA A 163 -5.18 -12.00 -11.55
N ALA A 164 -6.45 -12.41 -11.67
CA ALA A 164 -7.55 -11.56 -12.14
C ALA A 164 -8.01 -10.50 -11.11
N ARG A 165 -7.43 -10.47 -9.91
CA ARG A 165 -7.68 -9.44 -8.87
C ARG A 165 -6.42 -8.67 -8.49
N PHE A 166 -5.28 -8.94 -9.15
CA PHE A 166 -4.06 -8.22 -8.89
C PHE A 166 -4.02 -6.95 -9.74
N GLU A 167 -3.87 -5.81 -9.08
CA GLU A 167 -3.64 -4.52 -9.72
C GLU A 167 -2.29 -3.99 -9.24
N PHE A 168 -1.41 -3.63 -10.19
CA PHE A 168 -0.07 -3.17 -9.85
C PHE A 168 -0.10 -1.83 -9.08
N THR A 169 -0.96 -0.89 -9.47
CA THR A 169 -1.14 0.38 -8.75
C THR A 169 -1.56 0.15 -7.30
N SER A 170 -2.47 -0.80 -7.05
CA SER A 170 -2.93 -1.17 -5.71
C SER A 170 -1.84 -1.86 -4.89
N HIS A 171 -0.97 -2.66 -5.52
CA HIS A 171 0.25 -3.23 -4.90
C HIS A 171 1.27 -2.15 -4.54
N VAL A 172 1.55 -1.21 -5.44
CA VAL A 172 2.45 -0.07 -5.16
C VAL A 172 1.89 0.79 -4.03
N ARG A 173 0.58 1.06 -4.02
CA ARG A 173 -0.09 1.83 -2.97
C ARG A 173 0.05 1.19 -1.57
N SER A 174 -0.10 -0.12 -1.46
CA SER A 174 0.06 -0.83 -0.18
C SER A 174 1.53 -1.02 0.25
N HIS A 175 2.49 -0.75 -0.63
CA HIS A 175 3.93 -0.86 -0.35
C HIS A 175 4.71 0.43 -0.63
N GLY A 176 4.06 1.60 -0.52
CA GLY A 176 4.67 2.90 -0.81
C GLY A 176 6.01 3.12 -0.08
N ASP A 177 6.08 2.75 1.20
CA ASP A 177 7.29 2.83 2.03
C ASP A 177 8.50 2.07 1.45
N SER A 178 8.28 1.03 0.64
CA SER A 178 9.36 0.26 -0.02
C SER A 178 9.75 0.83 -1.38
N TYR A 179 8.82 1.47 -2.10
CA TYR A 179 9.07 2.04 -3.42
C TYR A 179 9.69 3.43 -3.34
N PHE A 180 9.22 4.23 -2.37
CA PHE A 180 9.42 5.68 -2.28
C PHE A 180 10.02 6.14 -0.94
N ALA A 181 10.71 5.23 -0.23
CA ALA A 181 11.20 5.36 1.16
C ALA A 181 11.71 6.75 1.60
N ASP A 182 12.43 7.45 0.72
CA ASP A 182 13.09 8.74 1.02
C ASP A 182 12.33 9.96 0.45
N SER A 183 11.04 9.83 0.13
CA SER A 183 10.28 10.85 -0.60
C SER A 183 8.81 10.96 -0.19
N THR A 184 8.26 12.18 -0.21
CA THR A 184 6.81 12.44 -0.11
C THR A 184 6.31 12.78 -1.51
N CYS A 185 5.48 11.92 -2.11
CA CYS A 185 5.14 12.04 -3.52
C CYS A 185 3.82 11.37 -3.91
N TYR A 186 3.25 11.80 -5.02
CA TYR A 186 2.20 11.10 -5.75
C TYR A 186 2.75 10.45 -7.02
N TRP A 187 2.46 9.17 -7.23
CA TRP A 187 2.82 8.42 -8.42
C TRP A 187 1.60 7.72 -9.04
N ARG A 188 1.54 7.63 -10.36
CA ARG A 188 0.63 6.70 -11.07
C ARG A 188 1.23 6.28 -12.42
N PRO A 189 0.77 5.17 -13.03
CA PRO A 189 1.16 4.80 -14.39
C PRO A 189 1.00 5.96 -15.38
N GLY A 190 1.95 6.11 -16.32
CA GLY A 190 1.92 7.17 -17.34
C GLY A 190 2.33 8.57 -16.87
N VAL A 191 2.55 8.80 -15.57
CA VAL A 191 2.92 10.13 -15.01
C VAL A 191 4.18 10.02 -14.14
N ASN A 192 5.07 11.01 -14.19
CA ASN A 192 6.18 11.09 -13.26
C ASN A 192 5.71 11.29 -11.82
N SER A 193 6.48 10.81 -10.85
CA SER A 193 6.23 11.11 -9.45
C SER A 193 6.23 12.63 -9.23
N LEU A 194 5.11 13.15 -8.73
CA LEU A 194 4.93 14.54 -8.35
C LEU A 194 5.35 14.67 -6.87
N PRO A 195 6.32 15.53 -6.52
CA PRO A 195 6.62 15.78 -5.11
C PRO A 195 5.40 16.43 -4.45
N LEU A 196 5.10 16.01 -3.22
CA LEU A 196 4.04 16.58 -2.40
C LEU A 196 4.66 17.38 -1.25
N GLN A 197 3.90 18.35 -0.74
CA GLN A 197 4.29 19.12 0.43
C GLN A 197 4.16 18.27 1.71
N LEU A 198 4.76 18.74 2.80
CA LEU A 198 4.49 18.16 4.11
C LEU A 198 3.04 18.48 4.52
N PRO A 199 2.40 17.65 5.38
CA PRO A 199 1.03 17.89 5.83
C PRO A 199 0.88 19.27 6.47
N ALA A 200 -0.29 19.91 6.28
CA ALA A 200 -0.53 21.26 6.75
C ALA A 200 -0.49 21.38 8.29
N ASP A 201 0.26 22.36 8.81
CA ASP A 201 0.39 22.62 10.25
C ASP A 201 -0.88 23.22 10.88
N ALA A 202 -1.74 23.85 10.08
CA ALA A 202 -3.01 24.44 10.49
C ALA A 202 -4.18 23.81 9.74
N VAL A 203 -5.32 23.67 10.42
CA VAL A 203 -6.56 23.13 9.85
C VAL A 203 -7.66 24.17 9.96
N GLU A 204 -8.11 24.68 8.82
CA GLU A 204 -9.18 25.69 8.76
C GLU A 204 -10.58 25.06 8.59
N HIS A 205 -10.66 23.83 8.08
CA HIS A 205 -11.90 23.20 7.63
C HIS A 205 -11.99 21.72 8.07
N ALA A 206 -13.21 21.22 8.26
CA ALA A 206 -13.46 19.80 8.45
C ALA A 206 -13.21 19.03 7.15
N CYS A 207 -12.67 17.81 7.23
CA CYS A 207 -12.43 16.99 6.05
C CYS A 207 -13.76 16.59 5.37
N PRO A 208 -13.99 16.97 4.10
CA PRO A 208 -15.29 16.81 3.43
C PRO A 208 -15.67 15.34 3.15
N HIS A 209 -14.78 14.40 3.43
CA HIS A 209 -14.97 12.97 3.18
C HIS A 209 -15.22 12.14 4.44
N CYS A 210 -14.89 12.67 5.63
CA CYS A 210 -15.05 11.93 6.88
C CYS A 210 -15.59 12.76 8.05
N GLY A 211 -15.81 14.06 7.86
CA GLY A 211 -16.30 14.96 8.91
C GLY A 211 -15.33 15.14 10.09
N CYS A 212 -14.07 14.69 9.95
CA CYS A 212 -13.03 14.95 10.94
C CYS A 212 -12.72 16.45 10.95
N ALA A 213 -12.73 17.07 12.13
CA ALA A 213 -12.54 18.51 12.34
C ALA A 213 -11.62 18.74 13.55
N ALA A 214 -10.54 17.97 13.63
CA ALA A 214 -9.56 18.09 14.71
C ALA A 214 -8.70 19.35 14.50
N GLU A 215 -8.56 20.17 15.54
CA GLU A 215 -7.78 21.41 15.51
C GLU A 215 -6.26 21.17 15.54
N GLU A 216 -5.83 19.92 15.75
CA GLU A 216 -4.42 19.50 15.71
C GLU A 216 -3.87 19.61 14.27
N GLY A 217 -2.60 19.97 14.10
CA GLY A 217 -1.93 20.02 12.79
C GLY A 217 -1.47 18.65 12.27
N GLY A 218 -0.90 18.63 11.06
CA GLY A 218 -0.12 17.49 10.56
C GLY A 218 -0.91 16.31 9.98
N TRP A 219 -2.22 16.44 9.77
CA TRP A 219 -3.09 15.37 9.24
C TRP A 219 -3.90 15.77 8.00
N HIS A 220 -3.73 17.01 7.53
CA HIS A 220 -4.35 17.56 6.34
C HIS A 220 -3.38 17.61 5.15
N LEU A 221 -3.89 17.34 3.95
CA LEU A 221 -3.21 17.65 2.70
C LEU A 221 -3.20 19.17 2.50
N SER A 222 -2.15 19.74 1.90
CA SER A 222 -2.13 21.17 1.58
C SER A 222 -3.14 21.51 0.48
N ALA A 223 -3.55 22.78 0.40
CA ALA A 223 -4.48 23.24 -0.64
C ALA A 223 -3.88 23.08 -2.05
N ASP A 224 -2.58 23.38 -2.22
CA ASP A 224 -1.84 23.19 -3.47
C ASP A 224 -1.86 21.72 -3.92
N ASP A 225 -1.51 20.79 -3.02
CA ASP A 225 -1.48 19.37 -3.30
C ASP A 225 -2.91 18.83 -3.57
N ALA A 226 -3.91 19.30 -2.82
CA ALA A 226 -5.30 18.93 -3.06
C ALA A 226 -5.77 19.37 -4.46
N GLN A 227 -5.46 20.60 -4.87
CA GLN A 227 -5.74 21.10 -6.21
C GLN A 227 -5.00 20.28 -7.28
N GLN A 228 -3.71 20.00 -7.08
CA GLN A 228 -2.88 19.23 -8.01
C GLN A 228 -3.37 17.78 -8.18
N LEU A 229 -3.96 17.19 -7.14
CA LEU A 229 -4.51 15.83 -7.14
C LEU A 229 -6.02 15.79 -7.49
N ALA A 230 -6.62 16.93 -7.86
CA ALA A 230 -8.06 17.09 -8.12
C ALA A 230 -8.96 16.59 -6.96
N LEU A 231 -8.50 16.81 -5.73
CA LEU A 231 -9.23 16.52 -4.50
C LEU A 231 -9.87 17.80 -3.93
N PRO A 232 -10.98 17.70 -3.18
CA PRO A 232 -11.50 18.82 -2.42
C PRO A 232 -10.48 19.33 -1.39
N GLU A 233 -10.42 20.65 -1.24
CA GLU A 233 -9.66 21.33 -0.19
C GLU A 233 -10.07 20.82 1.20
N GLY A 234 -9.12 20.79 2.14
CA GLY A 234 -9.32 20.19 3.46
C GLY A 234 -9.41 18.66 3.46
N SER A 235 -9.07 17.98 2.37
CA SER A 235 -8.94 16.51 2.39
C SER A 235 -7.84 16.05 3.35
N CYS A 236 -8.19 15.25 4.36
CA CYS A 236 -7.19 14.63 5.23
C CYS A 236 -6.40 13.54 4.49
N LEU A 237 -5.15 13.32 4.90
CA LEU A 237 -4.21 12.42 4.22
C LEU A 237 -4.83 11.02 3.99
N LEU A 238 -5.51 10.47 4.99
CA LEU A 238 -6.13 9.15 4.93
C LEU A 238 -7.31 9.04 3.95
N CYS A 239 -8.02 10.15 3.71
CA CYS A 239 -9.09 10.19 2.72
C CYS A 239 -8.55 10.46 1.32
N ALA A 240 -7.51 11.29 1.19
CA ALA A 240 -6.78 11.50 -0.05
C ALA A 240 -6.14 10.19 -0.56
N GLU A 241 -5.39 9.47 0.29
CA GLU A 241 -4.75 8.17 0.01
C GLU A 241 -5.72 7.13 -0.58
N ARG A 242 -6.98 7.16 -0.12
CA ARG A 242 -8.06 6.26 -0.57
C ARG A 242 -8.75 6.70 -1.86
N ARG A 243 -8.67 7.97 -2.25
CA ARG A 243 -9.44 8.57 -3.36
C ARG A 243 -8.63 8.87 -4.60
N VAL A 244 -7.31 9.04 -4.51
CA VAL A 244 -6.47 9.30 -5.68
C VAL A 244 -6.39 8.09 -6.63
N ASP A 245 -6.23 8.37 -7.93
CA ASP A 245 -5.94 7.38 -8.98
C ASP A 245 -4.42 7.10 -9.09
N GLY A 246 -3.83 6.66 -7.97
CA GLY A 246 -2.39 6.39 -7.90
C GLY A 246 -1.93 5.90 -6.53
N CYS A 247 -0.65 6.04 -6.23
CA CYS A 247 -0.08 5.93 -4.91
C CYS A 247 0.27 7.34 -4.41
N MET A 248 -0.42 7.79 -3.35
CA MET A 248 0.01 8.97 -2.58
C MET A 248 0.84 8.45 -1.41
N HIS A 249 2.13 8.77 -1.38
CA HIS A 249 3.05 8.32 -0.35
C HIS A 249 3.52 9.49 0.52
N PHE A 250 3.38 9.30 1.82
CA PHE A 250 3.93 10.10 2.92
C PHE A 250 4.66 9.12 3.84
N ALA A 251 5.59 9.62 4.66
CA ALA A 251 6.29 8.78 5.62
C ALA A 251 5.30 8.12 6.60
N SER A 252 5.59 6.88 7.01
CA SER A 252 4.73 6.10 7.92
C SER A 252 4.29 6.89 9.16
N GLU A 253 5.20 7.66 9.77
CA GLU A 253 4.93 8.50 10.95
C GLU A 253 3.85 9.56 10.71
N GLN A 254 3.83 10.17 9.52
CA GLN A 254 2.87 11.21 9.15
C GLN A 254 1.47 10.60 8.97
N LEU A 255 1.40 9.46 8.27
CA LEU A 255 0.15 8.75 8.03
C LEU A 255 -0.42 8.14 9.33
N LEU A 256 0.44 7.66 10.23
CA LEU A 256 0.03 7.15 11.55
C LEU A 256 -0.34 8.27 12.52
N THR A 257 0.29 9.45 12.43
CA THR A 257 -0.15 10.65 13.13
C THR A 257 -1.55 11.04 12.68
N ALA A 258 -1.80 11.13 11.37
CA ALA A 258 -3.13 11.41 10.82
C ALA A 258 -4.19 10.38 11.25
N ALA A 259 -3.85 9.10 11.31
CA ALA A 259 -4.71 8.04 11.84
C ALA A 259 -5.01 8.19 13.34
N ARG A 260 -4.02 8.59 14.13
CA ARG A 260 -4.16 8.83 15.58
C ARG A 260 -5.06 10.03 15.86
N VAL A 261 -4.88 11.14 15.13
CA VAL A 261 -5.74 12.34 15.21
C VAL A 261 -7.19 11.97 14.88
N ARG A 262 -7.41 11.32 13.74
CA ARG A 262 -8.75 10.90 13.29
C ARG A 262 -9.42 9.92 14.26
N TYR A 263 -8.66 8.99 14.85
CA TYR A 263 -9.17 8.08 15.86
C TYR A 263 -9.57 8.80 17.15
N ARG A 264 -8.71 9.70 17.66
CA ARG A 264 -8.99 10.50 18.87
C ARG A 264 -10.25 11.37 18.69
N TYR A 265 -10.40 12.01 17.53
CA TYR A 265 -11.61 12.76 17.18
C TYR A 265 -12.87 11.88 17.21
N LEU A 266 -12.83 10.71 16.55
CA LEU A 266 -13.95 9.76 16.54
C LEU A 266 -14.30 9.25 17.95
N VAL A 267 -13.31 8.96 18.79
CA VAL A 267 -13.52 8.53 20.18
C VAL A 267 -14.12 9.67 21.02
N ALA A 268 -13.67 10.91 20.83
CA ALA A 268 -14.19 12.08 21.55
C ALA A 268 -15.65 12.42 21.20
N GLN A 269 -16.09 12.11 19.97
CA GLN A 269 -17.50 12.25 19.56
C GLN A 269 -18.40 11.11 20.02
N ALA A 270 -17.83 9.94 20.35
CA ALA A 270 -18.61 8.77 20.72
C ALA A 270 -19.01 8.82 22.21
N ALA A 271 -20.32 8.69 22.50
CA ALA A 271 -20.83 8.61 23.87
C ALA A 271 -20.29 7.41 24.68
N LYS A 272 -19.69 6.42 23.99
CA LYS A 272 -18.92 5.31 24.55
C LYS A 272 -17.79 4.99 23.59
N ALA A 273 -16.61 4.66 24.12
CA ALA A 273 -15.49 4.20 23.30
C ALA A 273 -15.90 3.06 22.34
N PRO A 274 -15.49 3.12 21.06
CA PRO A 274 -15.85 2.11 20.07
C PRO A 274 -15.27 0.75 20.43
N ALA A 275 -16.04 -0.32 20.20
CA ALA A 275 -15.57 -1.67 20.44
C ALA A 275 -14.46 -2.07 19.43
N PRO A 276 -13.49 -2.92 19.83
CA PRO A 276 -12.48 -3.46 18.93
C PRO A 276 -13.10 -4.08 17.67
N SER A 277 -12.67 -3.62 16.49
CA SER A 277 -13.24 -4.06 15.21
C SER A 277 -12.22 -3.98 14.08
N TRP A 278 -12.15 -5.05 13.27
CA TRP A 278 -11.32 -5.06 12.07
C TRP A 278 -11.75 -4.00 11.05
N LYS A 279 -13.07 -3.78 10.88
CA LYS A 279 -13.60 -2.71 10.01
C LYS A 279 -13.16 -1.31 10.49
N LEU A 280 -13.02 -1.11 11.80
CA LEU A 280 -12.52 0.15 12.37
C LEU A 280 -11.02 0.30 12.10
N ALA A 281 -10.23 -0.76 12.27
CA ALA A 281 -8.80 -0.76 11.92
C ALA A 281 -8.57 -0.45 10.44
N GLU A 282 -9.32 -1.09 9.54
CA GLU A 282 -9.27 -0.87 8.08
C GLU A 282 -9.66 0.58 7.68
N ALA A 283 -10.65 1.17 8.37
CA ALA A 283 -11.13 2.53 8.11
C ALA A 283 -10.22 3.64 8.66
N ILE A 284 -9.49 3.37 9.75
CA ILE A 284 -8.63 4.33 10.46
C ILE A 284 -7.18 4.27 9.98
N LEU A 285 -6.60 3.09 9.77
CA LEU A 285 -5.17 2.97 9.47
C LEU A 285 -4.85 3.27 8.00
N PRO A 286 -3.59 3.63 7.66
CA PRO A 286 -3.17 3.89 6.28
C PRO A 286 -3.33 2.65 5.37
N LEU A 287 -3.36 2.84 4.05
CA LEU A 287 -3.48 1.73 3.11
C LEU A 287 -2.24 0.80 3.11
N GLY A 288 -1.08 1.32 3.49
CA GLY A 288 0.12 0.52 3.76
C GLY A 288 0.03 -0.47 4.93
N TRP A 289 -1.07 -0.46 5.72
CA TRP A 289 -1.31 -1.44 6.79
C TRP A 289 -2.25 -2.58 6.38
N GLN A 290 -2.98 -2.45 5.27
CA GLN A 290 -4.07 -3.36 4.91
C GLN A 290 -3.62 -4.81 4.65
N PRO A 291 -2.47 -5.10 3.99
CA PRO A 291 -2.00 -6.48 3.81
C PRO A 291 -1.77 -7.20 5.14
N LEU A 292 -1.24 -6.48 6.14
CA LEU A 292 -1.03 -6.98 7.49
C LEU A 292 -2.37 -7.21 8.20
N LEU A 293 -3.30 -6.25 8.17
CA LEU A 293 -4.64 -6.40 8.76
C LEU A 293 -5.37 -7.64 8.22
N GLN A 294 -5.43 -7.80 6.90
CA GLN A 294 -6.07 -8.96 6.23
C GLN A 294 -5.46 -10.31 6.62
N SER A 295 -4.18 -10.33 6.99
CA SER A 295 -3.49 -11.54 7.44
C SER A 295 -3.71 -11.83 8.92
N LEU A 296 -3.69 -10.79 9.77
CA LEU A 296 -3.93 -10.91 11.22
C LEU A 296 -5.41 -11.25 11.54
N GLN A 297 -6.37 -10.70 10.79
CA GLN A 297 -7.80 -10.97 10.94
C GLN A 297 -8.17 -12.47 10.87
N ARG A 298 -7.40 -13.26 10.12
CA ARG A 298 -7.62 -14.71 9.97
C ARG A 298 -7.14 -15.52 11.18
N ILE A 299 -6.40 -14.91 12.10
CA ILE A 299 -5.65 -15.63 13.15
C ILE A 299 -5.78 -15.04 14.56
N LEU A 300 -6.25 -13.80 14.71
CA LEU A 300 -6.40 -13.07 15.97
C LEU A 300 -7.78 -12.38 16.06
N PRO A 301 -8.30 -12.13 17.28
CA PRO A 301 -9.48 -11.28 17.47
C PRO A 301 -9.19 -9.83 17.04
N ALA A 302 -10.24 -9.02 16.92
CA ALA A 302 -10.10 -7.61 16.55
C ALA A 302 -9.23 -6.84 17.57
N PRO A 303 -8.29 -5.99 17.11
CA PRO A 303 -7.39 -5.25 17.98
C PRO A 303 -8.04 -3.98 18.53
N GLU A 304 -7.52 -3.51 19.67
CA GLU A 304 -7.65 -2.12 20.10
C GLU A 304 -6.66 -1.25 19.30
N LEU A 305 -7.07 -0.04 18.95
CA LEU A 305 -6.25 0.91 18.18
C LEU A 305 -5.62 1.95 19.11
N PHE A 306 -4.36 2.30 18.84
CA PHE A 306 -3.61 3.34 19.56
C PHE A 306 -3.63 3.16 21.09
N PHE A 307 -3.45 1.91 21.53
CA PHE A 307 -3.43 1.56 22.95
C PHE A 307 -2.19 2.13 23.65
N SER A 308 -2.39 2.91 24.70
CA SER A 308 -1.31 3.48 25.52
C SER A 308 -0.99 2.54 26.69
N PHE A 309 0.30 2.24 26.87
CA PHE A 309 0.81 1.49 28.01
C PHE A 309 1.03 2.36 29.25
N ALA A 310 1.44 3.62 29.01
CA ALA A 310 1.69 4.65 29.99
C ALA A 310 1.58 6.02 29.29
N GLU A 311 1.27 7.08 30.03
CA GLU A 311 1.00 8.42 29.48
C GLU A 311 2.17 9.00 28.65
N SER A 312 3.42 8.61 28.94
CA SER A 312 4.62 9.06 28.23
C SER A 312 5.11 8.12 27.12
N ALA A 313 4.49 6.95 26.93
CA ALA A 313 4.97 5.95 25.97
C ALA A 313 4.23 6.05 24.62
N SER A 314 4.96 5.91 23.51
CA SER A 314 4.37 5.77 22.17
C SER A 314 3.34 4.64 22.14
N PRO A 315 2.09 4.91 21.71
CA PRO A 315 1.02 3.92 21.76
C PRO A 315 1.22 2.81 20.73
N ALA A 316 0.79 1.59 21.05
CA ALA A 316 0.70 0.52 20.07
C ALA A 316 -0.41 0.81 19.07
N VAL A 317 -0.07 0.82 17.78
CA VAL A 317 -1.00 1.02 16.67
C VAL A 317 -2.10 -0.03 16.69
N LEU A 318 -1.73 -1.28 16.96
CA LEU A 318 -2.63 -2.42 17.18
C LEU A 318 -2.29 -3.10 18.51
N ALA A 319 -3.28 -3.40 19.35
CA ALA A 319 -3.06 -4.09 20.62
C ALA A 319 -4.11 -5.17 20.93
N TRP A 320 -3.68 -6.17 21.69
CA TRP A 320 -4.51 -7.21 22.28
C TRP A 320 -4.20 -7.31 23.78
N PRO A 321 -4.83 -6.49 24.65
CA PRO A 321 -4.51 -6.45 26.07
C PRO A 321 -4.69 -7.79 26.78
N ALA A 322 -5.71 -8.58 26.41
CA ALA A 322 -5.93 -9.93 26.93
C ALA A 322 -4.82 -10.94 26.61
N LEU A 323 -3.89 -10.60 25.69
CA LEU A 323 -2.72 -11.42 25.33
C LEU A 323 -1.39 -10.77 25.75
N SER A 324 -1.42 -9.54 26.28
CA SER A 324 -0.24 -8.67 26.45
C SER A 324 0.61 -8.59 25.19
N ARG A 325 -0.03 -8.31 24.03
CA ARG A 325 0.60 -8.23 22.70
C ARG A 325 0.28 -6.92 21.99
N GLY A 326 1.28 -6.29 21.38
CA GLY A 326 1.11 -5.05 20.63
C GLY A 326 2.00 -4.95 19.40
N ILE A 327 1.54 -4.21 18.38
CA ILE A 327 2.34 -3.77 17.25
C ILE A 327 2.52 -2.25 17.38
N VAL A 328 3.77 -1.85 17.52
CA VAL A 328 4.23 -0.46 17.61
C VAL A 328 4.84 -0.03 16.28
N GLU A 329 5.09 1.27 16.14
CA GLU A 329 5.80 1.83 14.99
C GLU A 329 7.31 1.56 15.11
N SER A 330 7.93 2.15 16.13
CA SER A 330 9.30 1.90 16.61
C SER A 330 9.28 1.11 17.92
N VAL A 331 10.37 0.36 18.19
CA VAL A 331 10.59 -0.29 19.49
C VAL A 331 11.67 0.51 20.23
N ASP A 332 11.23 1.62 20.82
CA ASP A 332 12.10 2.52 21.58
C ASP A 332 12.10 2.17 23.07
N ASN A 333 13.12 2.62 23.80
CA ASN A 333 13.31 2.32 25.22
C ASN A 333 12.09 2.67 26.08
N GLU A 334 11.39 3.76 25.77
CA GLU A 334 10.21 4.21 26.52
C GLU A 334 9.01 3.27 26.34
N ALA A 335 8.77 2.79 25.10
CA ALA A 335 7.76 1.79 24.82
C ALA A 335 8.07 0.44 25.49
N GLN A 336 9.34 0.04 25.54
CA GLN A 336 9.77 -1.17 26.27
C GLN A 336 9.61 -1.02 27.79
N GLN A 337 9.97 0.14 28.37
CA GLN A 337 9.87 0.39 29.81
C GLN A 337 8.42 0.47 30.28
N GLY A 338 7.55 1.13 29.51
CA GLY A 338 6.11 1.22 29.82
C GLY A 338 5.36 -0.12 29.68
N ALA A 339 5.94 -1.10 29.00
CA ALA A 339 5.26 -2.35 28.62
C ALA A 339 6.11 -3.61 28.94
N ALA A 340 6.77 -3.65 30.10
CA ALA A 340 7.74 -4.70 30.47
C ALA A 340 7.20 -6.15 30.36
N ASP A 341 5.91 -6.37 30.62
CA ASP A 341 5.24 -7.69 30.51
C ASP A 341 4.62 -7.97 29.12
N TRP A 342 4.79 -7.06 28.16
CA TRP A 342 4.23 -7.18 26.82
C TRP A 342 5.26 -7.68 25.81
N SER A 343 4.78 -8.45 24.82
CA SER A 343 5.56 -8.70 23.61
C SER A 343 5.15 -7.67 22.56
N LEU A 344 6.06 -6.74 22.28
CA LEU A 344 5.92 -5.71 21.25
C LEU A 344 6.68 -6.09 19.98
N TRP A 345 6.14 -5.70 18.82
CA TRP A 345 6.77 -5.86 17.52
C TRP A 345 6.58 -4.61 16.66
N THR A 346 7.52 -4.34 15.74
CA THR A 346 7.26 -3.38 14.65
C THR A 346 6.47 -4.03 13.51
N ARG A 347 5.80 -3.22 12.67
CA ARG A 347 5.16 -3.67 11.42
C ARG A 347 6.11 -4.56 10.59
N ALA A 348 7.33 -4.10 10.34
CA ALA A 348 8.32 -4.82 9.54
C ALA A 348 8.79 -6.16 10.15
N GLN A 349 8.77 -6.29 11.48
CA GLN A 349 9.09 -7.56 12.16
C GLN A 349 7.97 -8.59 11.98
N ILE A 350 6.72 -8.20 12.21
CA ILE A 350 5.58 -9.13 12.06
C ILE A 350 5.37 -9.51 10.59
N GLU A 351 5.62 -8.60 9.65
CA GLU A 351 5.55 -8.89 8.21
C GLU A 351 6.60 -9.91 7.75
N ALA A 352 7.81 -9.85 8.31
CA ALA A 352 8.86 -10.83 8.05
C ALA A 352 8.52 -12.22 8.61
N GLU A 353 7.94 -12.30 9.80
CA GLU A 353 7.47 -13.56 10.42
C GLU A 353 6.26 -14.17 9.68
N LEU A 354 5.37 -13.32 9.13
CA LEU A 354 4.26 -13.74 8.26
C LEU A 354 4.71 -14.10 6.84
N GLY A 355 5.94 -13.73 6.44
CA GLY A 355 6.54 -14.13 5.17
C GLY A 355 6.10 -13.28 3.97
N PHE A 356 5.73 -12.01 4.18
CA PHE A 356 5.56 -11.04 3.08
C PHE A 356 6.89 -10.71 2.39
N LYS A 357 8.03 -10.91 3.07
CA LYS A 357 9.35 -10.82 2.46
C LYS A 357 9.67 -12.13 1.73
N LEU A 358 9.86 -12.03 0.41
CA LEU A 358 10.67 -13.00 -0.33
C LEU A 358 12.10 -12.96 0.24
N ARG A 359 12.74 -14.14 0.27
CA ARG A 359 14.14 -14.32 0.68
C ARG A 359 15.05 -14.33 -0.53
#